data_AF-A0A947AIF4-F1
#
_entry.id   AF-A0A947AIF4-F1
#
_cell.length_a   1.000
_cell.length_b   1.000
_cell.length_c   1.000
_cell.angle_alpha   90.00
_cell.angle_beta   90.00
_cell.angle_gamma   90.00
#
_symmetry.space_group_name_H-M   'P 1'
#
loop_
_entity.id
_entity.type
_entity.pdbx_description
1 polymer ?
#
loop_
_entity_poly.entity_id
_entity_poly.type
_entity_poly.pdbx_seq_one_letter_code
_entity_poly.pdbx_strand_id
1 'polypeptide(L)'
;VIRKAAEAAGARCAESKHWELGGDGALEFADAVVEACEEENDFKFLYPLEMKLRDRVDSIAKEVYGADGVDWTPEAEAKAKMLEDDPFYADFATMMVKTHESLSADRTIKGVPTGWRLPVRDVLIYSGAKFLCPCAGTISLMPGTGSNPAFRRVDVEPETGKVTGLF
;
A
#
# COMPACT_ATOMS: atom_id res chain seq x y z
N VAL A 1 14.12 -10.37 -20.71
CA VAL A 1 14.31 -11.05 -19.40
C VAL A 1 13.05 -10.95 -18.55
N ILE A 2 12.52 -9.75 -18.29
CA ILE A 2 11.32 -9.55 -17.45
C ILE A 2 10.08 -10.32 -17.96
N ARG A 3 9.72 -10.16 -19.25
CA ARG A 3 8.59 -10.90 -19.86
C ARG A 3 8.66 -12.40 -19.61
N LYS A 4 9.80 -13.02 -19.95
CA LYS A 4 10.06 -14.45 -19.72
C LYS A 4 9.95 -14.86 -18.25
N ALA A 5 10.40 -14.01 -17.31
CA ALA A 5 10.30 -14.29 -15.89
C ALA A 5 8.85 -14.20 -15.37
N ALA A 6 8.07 -13.23 -15.85
CA ALA A 6 6.66 -13.08 -15.52
C ALA A 6 5.84 -14.27 -16.04
N GLU A 7 6.05 -14.65 -17.31
CA GLU A 7 5.37 -15.80 -17.92
C GLU A 7 5.75 -17.12 -17.22
N ALA A 8 7.01 -17.29 -16.83
CA ALA A 8 7.45 -18.45 -16.05
C ALA A 8 6.82 -18.52 -14.65
N ALA A 9 6.42 -17.37 -14.08
CA ALA A 9 5.66 -17.29 -12.84
C ALA A 9 4.13 -17.42 -13.05
N GLY A 10 3.67 -17.62 -14.29
CA GLY A 10 2.26 -17.76 -14.64
C GLY A 10 1.52 -16.43 -14.85
N ALA A 11 2.23 -15.30 -14.92
CA ALA A 11 1.61 -14.00 -15.15
C ALA A 11 1.63 -13.62 -16.65
N ARG A 12 0.54 -13.00 -17.12
CA ARG A 12 0.53 -12.27 -18.40
C ARG A 12 1.46 -11.07 -18.29
N CYS A 13 2.16 -10.73 -19.37
CA CYS A 13 3.05 -9.59 -19.43
C CYS A 13 2.90 -8.88 -20.77
N ALA A 14 2.63 -7.58 -20.74
CA ALA A 14 2.53 -6.71 -21.91
C ALA A 14 3.42 -5.49 -21.72
N GLU A 15 4.10 -5.06 -22.79
CA GLU A 15 4.87 -3.81 -22.74
C GLU A 15 3.92 -2.64 -22.98
N SER A 16 3.96 -1.63 -22.12
CA SER A 16 3.12 -0.45 -22.27
C SER A 16 3.97 0.79 -22.56
N LYS A 17 3.68 1.44 -23.69
CA LYS A 17 4.33 2.67 -24.17
C LYS A 17 3.35 3.86 -24.18
N HIS A 18 2.32 3.81 -23.35
CA HIS A 18 1.24 4.80 -23.37
C HIS A 18 1.67 6.23 -23.04
N TRP A 19 2.77 6.39 -22.29
CA TRP A 19 3.37 7.70 -22.05
C TRP A 19 3.90 8.35 -23.35
N GLU A 20 4.43 7.55 -24.28
CA GLU A 20 4.99 8.04 -25.55
C GLU A 20 3.94 8.06 -26.68
N LEU A 21 3.13 7.01 -26.78
CA LEU A 21 2.23 6.77 -27.92
C LEU A 21 0.74 6.93 -27.58
N GLY A 22 0.41 7.40 -26.37
CA GLY A 22 -0.97 7.53 -25.92
C GLY A 22 -1.70 6.18 -25.89
N GLY A 23 -2.96 6.16 -26.32
CA GLY A 23 -3.78 4.93 -26.32
C GLY A 23 -3.20 3.81 -27.18
N ASP A 24 -2.60 4.14 -28.32
CA ASP A 24 -2.05 3.15 -29.26
C ASP A 24 -0.89 2.36 -28.61
N GLY A 25 -0.14 2.98 -27.70
CA GLY A 25 0.92 2.34 -26.92
C GLY A 25 0.43 1.44 -25.79
N ALA A 26 -0.88 1.36 -25.55
CA ALA A 26 -1.49 0.56 -24.49
C ALA A 26 -2.28 -0.65 -24.99
N LEU A 27 -2.42 -0.85 -26.31
CA LEU A 27 -3.30 -1.87 -26.87
C LEU A 27 -2.97 -3.29 -26.38
N GLU A 28 -1.70 -3.70 -26.44
CA GLU A 28 -1.26 -5.03 -25.92
C GLU A 28 -1.62 -5.19 -24.43
N PHE A 29 -1.44 -4.13 -23.64
CA PHE A 29 -1.80 -4.14 -22.22
C PHE A 29 -3.31 -4.24 -22.03
N ALA A 30 -4.10 -3.49 -22.80
CA ALA A 30 -5.56 -3.50 -22.73
C ALA A 30 -6.12 -4.89 -23.09
N ASP A 31 -5.64 -5.49 -24.18
CA ASP A 31 -6.05 -6.83 -24.60
C ASP A 31 -5.72 -7.86 -23.52
N ALA A 32 -4.51 -7.82 -22.94
CA ALA A 32 -4.12 -8.71 -21.85
C ALA A 32 -5.00 -8.57 -20.59
N VAL A 33 -5.49 -7.36 -20.28
CA VAL A 33 -6.44 -7.14 -19.18
C VAL A 33 -7.82 -7.68 -19.53
N VAL A 34 -8.33 -7.45 -20.75
CA VAL A 34 -9.62 -7.97 -21.22
C VAL A 34 -9.64 -9.49 -21.15
N GLU A 35 -8.60 -10.15 -21.67
CA GLU A 35 -8.45 -11.60 -21.59
C GLU A 35 -8.42 -12.11 -20.15
N ALA A 36 -7.72 -11.41 -19.24
CA ALA A 36 -7.69 -11.80 -17.83
C ALA A 36 -9.07 -11.66 -17.15
N CYS A 37 -9.91 -10.73 -17.60
CA CYS A 37 -11.28 -10.57 -17.10
C CYS A 37 -12.25 -11.64 -17.60
N GLU A 38 -11.93 -12.35 -18.69
CA GLU A 38 -12.73 -13.47 -19.22
C GLU A 38 -12.48 -14.78 -18.45
N GLU A 39 -11.42 -14.84 -17.64
CA GLU A 39 -11.11 -16.02 -16.83
C GLU A 39 -11.95 -16.09 -15.55
N GLU A 40 -12.39 -17.31 -15.22
CA GLU A 40 -12.98 -17.58 -13.91
C GLU A 40 -11.94 -17.38 -12.79
N ASN A 41 -12.34 -16.70 -11.72
CA ASN A 41 -11.50 -16.49 -10.55
C ASN A 41 -12.20 -16.94 -9.26
N ASP A 42 -11.42 -17.43 -8.30
CA ASP A 42 -11.86 -17.80 -6.95
C ASP A 42 -11.34 -16.77 -5.94
N PHE A 43 -11.79 -15.52 -6.08
CA PHE A 43 -11.37 -14.43 -5.20
C PHE A 43 -11.79 -14.69 -3.75
N LYS A 44 -10.80 -14.64 -2.85
CA LYS A 44 -10.99 -14.74 -1.40
C LYS A 44 -10.30 -13.57 -0.72
N PHE A 45 -10.97 -13.01 0.28
CA PHE A 45 -10.32 -12.06 1.18
C PHE A 45 -9.20 -12.76 1.96
N LEU A 46 -8.13 -12.03 2.27
CA LEU A 46 -6.98 -12.55 3.01
C LEU A 46 -7.39 -13.12 4.39
N TYR A 47 -8.39 -12.52 5.01
CA TYR A 47 -8.95 -12.95 6.28
C TYR A 47 -10.43 -12.54 6.38
N PRO A 48 -11.23 -13.24 7.20
CA PRO A 48 -12.58 -12.82 7.58
C PRO A 48 -12.53 -11.62 8.54
N LEU A 49 -13.53 -10.73 8.51
CA LEU A 49 -13.53 -9.51 9.33
C LEU A 49 -13.62 -9.79 10.83
N GLU A 50 -14.21 -10.92 11.21
CA GLU A 50 -14.37 -11.40 12.58
C GLU A 50 -13.05 -11.83 13.23
N MET A 51 -11.99 -12.00 12.43
CA MET A 51 -10.66 -12.31 12.92
C MET A 51 -10.14 -11.16 13.81
N LYS A 52 -9.51 -11.50 14.94
CA LYS A 52 -8.98 -10.49 15.87
C LYS A 52 -7.92 -9.61 15.22
N LEU A 53 -7.79 -8.36 15.68
CA LEU A 53 -6.85 -7.39 15.10
C LEU A 53 -5.44 -7.95 14.97
N ARG A 54 -4.88 -8.53 16.03
CA ARG A 54 -3.50 -9.03 16.03
C ARG A 54 -3.31 -10.20 15.06
N ASP A 55 -4.30 -11.08 14.94
CA ASP A 55 -4.27 -12.21 13.98
C ASP A 55 -4.38 -11.72 12.53
N ARG A 56 -5.19 -10.69 12.27
CA ARG A 56 -5.26 -10.01 10.97
C ARG A 56 -3.91 -9.40 10.59
N VAL A 57 -3.26 -8.71 11.54
CA VAL A 57 -1.94 -8.10 11.31
C VAL A 57 -0.87 -9.15 11.06
N ASP A 58 -0.89 -10.26 11.79
CA ASP A 58 0.03 -11.38 11.57
C ASP A 58 -0.18 -12.03 10.20
N SER A 59 -1.43 -12.22 9.77
CA SER A 59 -1.77 -12.72 8.43
C SER A 59 -1.25 -11.79 7.34
N ILE A 60 -1.44 -10.47 7.46
CA ILE A 60 -0.89 -9.49 6.51
C ILE A 60 0.64 -9.55 6.50
N ALA A 61 1.27 -9.61 7.67
CA ALA A 61 2.73 -9.61 7.79
C ALA A 61 3.36 -10.84 7.11
N LYS A 62 2.77 -12.02 7.28
CA LYS A 62 3.28 -13.27 6.72
C LYS A 62 2.97 -13.40 5.22
N GLU A 63 1.69 -13.27 4.86
CA GLU A 63 1.23 -13.60 3.50
C GLU A 63 1.53 -12.49 2.48
N VAL A 64 1.49 -11.22 2.89
CA VAL A 64 1.68 -10.08 1.97
C VAL A 64 3.10 -9.55 2.02
N TYR A 65 3.72 -9.46 3.20
CA TYR A 65 5.04 -8.85 3.35
C TYR A 65 6.19 -9.87 3.39
N GLY A 66 5.91 -11.14 3.71
CA GLY A 66 6.95 -12.16 3.87
C GLY A 66 7.74 -12.02 5.17
N ALA A 67 7.13 -11.48 6.23
CA ALA A 67 7.71 -11.45 7.57
C ALA A 67 7.51 -12.80 8.28
N ASP A 68 8.37 -13.12 9.24
CA ASP A 68 8.23 -14.31 10.10
C ASP A 68 7.15 -14.12 11.20
N GLY A 69 6.67 -12.89 11.36
CA GLY A 69 5.60 -12.51 12.29
C GLY A 69 5.69 -11.04 12.70
N VAL A 70 5.02 -10.71 13.80
CA VAL A 70 4.84 -9.33 14.27
C VAL A 70 5.38 -9.18 15.69
N ASP A 71 6.09 -8.08 15.93
CA ASP A 71 6.56 -7.68 17.27
C ASP A 71 5.81 -6.42 17.69
N TRP A 72 5.15 -6.48 18.85
CA TRP A 72 4.37 -5.37 19.38
C TRP A 72 5.12 -4.71 20.52
N THR A 73 5.16 -3.37 20.56
CA THR A 73 5.56 -2.68 21.79
C THR A 73 4.51 -2.92 22.87
N PRO A 74 4.88 -2.87 24.18
CA PRO A 74 3.92 -3.08 25.26
C PRO A 74 2.68 -2.19 25.17
N GLU A 75 2.86 -0.93 24.77
CA GLU A 75 1.76 0.05 24.60
C GLU A 75 0.84 -0.33 23.45
N ALA A 76 1.42 -0.76 22.32
CA ALA A 76 0.67 -1.19 21.15
C ALA A 76 -0.11 -2.47 21.42
N GLU A 77 0.51 -3.43 22.12
CA GLU A 77 -0.14 -4.69 22.48
C GLU A 77 -1.31 -4.46 23.45
N ALA A 78 -1.13 -3.62 24.48
CA ALA A 78 -2.19 -3.27 25.42
C ALA A 78 -3.37 -2.59 24.71
N LYS A 79 -3.08 -1.65 23.81
CA LYS A 79 -4.10 -0.96 22.99
C LYS A 79 -4.81 -1.93 22.05
N ALA A 80 -4.08 -2.83 21.39
CA ALA A 80 -4.67 -3.83 20.50
C ALA A 80 -5.61 -4.79 21.27
N LYS A 81 -5.23 -5.23 22.48
CA LYS A 81 -6.10 -6.04 23.34
C LYS A 81 -7.39 -5.30 23.70
N MET A 82 -7.27 -4.04 24.13
CA MET A 82 -8.43 -3.20 24.43
C MET A 82 -9.38 -3.07 23.22
N LEU A 83 -8.84 -2.90 22.02
CA LEU A 83 -9.63 -2.82 20.78
C LEU A 83 -10.30 -4.15 20.42
N GLU A 84 -9.64 -5.28 20.67
CA GLU A 84 -10.18 -6.62 20.43
C GLU A 84 -11.30 -7.00 21.42
N ASP A 85 -11.24 -6.49 22.65
CA ASP A 85 -12.19 -6.81 23.71
C ASP A 85 -13.45 -5.92 23.68
N ASP A 86 -13.43 -4.81 22.94
CA ASP A 86 -14.57 -3.90 22.81
C ASP A 86 -15.38 -4.19 21.53
N PRO A 87 -16.66 -4.63 21.64
CA PRO A 87 -17.52 -4.90 20.50
C PRO A 87 -17.73 -3.73 19.55
N PHE A 88 -17.51 -2.49 19.99
CA PHE A 88 -17.61 -1.30 19.15
C PHE A 88 -16.66 -1.34 17.95
N TYR A 89 -15.50 -2.00 18.08
CA TYR A 89 -14.49 -2.08 17.02
C TYR A 89 -14.57 -3.36 16.18
N ALA A 90 -15.56 -4.23 16.43
CA ALA A 90 -15.65 -5.55 15.78
C ALA A 90 -15.79 -5.46 14.26
N ASP A 91 -16.42 -4.40 13.74
CA ASP A 91 -16.63 -4.18 12.30
C ASP A 91 -15.58 -3.25 11.67
N PHE A 92 -14.49 -2.92 12.38
CA PHE A 92 -13.43 -2.09 11.84
C PHE A 92 -12.44 -2.92 11.03
N ALA A 93 -12.06 -2.40 9.86
CA ALA A 93 -11.03 -3.00 9.01
C ALA A 93 -9.62 -2.60 9.47
N THR A 94 -8.63 -3.43 9.14
CA THR A 94 -7.22 -3.18 9.44
C THR A 94 -6.53 -2.48 8.27
N MET A 95 -5.88 -1.35 8.54
CA MET A 95 -5.10 -0.59 7.55
C MET A 95 -3.65 -0.43 8.02
N MET A 96 -2.74 -1.18 7.44
CA MET A 96 -1.33 -1.16 7.85
C MET A 96 -0.66 0.16 7.48
N VAL A 97 0.02 0.77 8.45
CA VAL A 97 0.82 1.98 8.22
C VAL A 97 2.29 1.66 8.32
N LYS A 98 2.95 1.51 7.16
CA LYS A 98 4.38 1.20 7.03
C LYS A 98 5.00 1.99 5.87
N THR A 99 6.31 1.90 5.71
CA THR A 99 6.96 2.40 4.49
C THR A 99 6.43 1.69 3.24
N HIS A 100 6.22 2.44 2.17
CA HIS A 100 5.86 1.91 0.85
C HIS A 100 7.11 1.51 0.04
N GLU A 101 8.30 1.92 0.49
CA GLU A 101 9.56 1.74 -0.24
C GLU A 101 10.18 0.34 -0.06
N SER A 102 9.58 -0.51 0.78
CA SER A 102 10.01 -1.88 1.07
C SER A 102 8.80 -2.77 1.42
N LEU A 103 8.93 -4.08 1.19
CA LEU A 103 8.04 -5.07 1.80
C LEU A 103 8.22 -5.09 3.33
N SER A 104 9.45 -4.85 3.80
CA SER A 104 9.76 -4.72 5.23
C SER A 104 9.32 -3.38 5.83
N ALA A 105 9.52 -3.21 7.14
CA ALA A 105 9.37 -1.92 7.81
C ALA A 105 10.57 -0.96 7.59
N ASP A 106 11.68 -1.44 7.02
CA ASP A 106 12.87 -0.64 6.73
C ASP A 106 12.90 -0.26 5.23
N ARG A 107 12.85 1.05 4.96
CA ARG A 107 12.88 1.58 3.59
C ARG A 107 14.13 1.24 2.80
N THR A 108 15.23 0.92 3.46
CA THR A 108 16.53 0.65 2.82
C THR A 108 16.63 -0.76 2.25
N ILE A 109 15.83 -1.70 2.75
CA ILE A 109 15.83 -3.10 2.33
C ILE A 109 14.97 -3.25 1.07
N LYS A 110 15.56 -3.75 -0.03
CA LYS A 110 14.89 -3.91 -1.34
C LYS A 110 14.74 -5.38 -1.72
N GLY A 111 13.88 -5.66 -2.70
CA GLY A 111 13.61 -7.02 -3.17
C GLY A 111 12.61 -7.75 -2.27
N VAL A 112 12.85 -9.05 -2.04
CA VAL A 112 12.00 -9.93 -1.23
C VAL A 112 12.74 -10.31 0.06
N PRO A 113 12.65 -9.50 1.14
CA PRO A 113 13.38 -9.75 2.38
C PRO A 113 12.80 -10.93 3.17
N THR A 114 13.67 -11.67 3.85
CA THR A 114 13.35 -12.84 4.68
C THR A 114 14.00 -12.72 6.06
N GLY A 115 13.53 -13.47 7.07
CA GLY A 115 14.19 -13.50 8.38
C GLY A 115 13.94 -12.25 9.23
N TRP A 116 12.81 -11.56 9.02
CA TRP A 116 12.49 -10.30 9.68
C TRP A 116 11.09 -10.34 10.27
N ARG A 117 10.84 -9.52 11.30
CA ARG A 117 9.55 -9.39 11.97
C ARG A 117 9.06 -7.95 11.87
N LEU A 118 7.74 -7.78 11.75
CA LEU A 118 7.11 -6.47 11.59
C LEU A 118 6.99 -5.78 12.96
N PRO A 119 7.70 -4.66 13.21
CA PRO A 119 7.60 -3.95 14.48
C PRO A 119 6.38 -3.03 14.48
N VAL A 120 5.40 -3.25 15.36
CA VAL A 120 4.22 -2.41 15.55
C VAL A 120 4.33 -1.64 16.86
N ARG A 121 4.23 -0.32 16.80
CA ARG A 121 4.47 0.58 17.95
C ARG A 121 3.26 1.34 18.46
N ASP A 122 2.19 1.41 17.66
CA ASP A 122 0.91 2.02 18.03
C ASP A 122 -0.18 1.53 17.06
N VAL A 123 -1.44 1.77 17.39
CA VAL A 123 -2.60 1.56 16.52
C VAL A 123 -3.40 2.86 16.46
N LEU A 124 -3.41 3.56 15.32
CA LEU A 124 -4.27 4.73 15.15
C LEU A 124 -5.72 4.27 14.90
N ILE A 125 -6.69 5.05 15.37
CA ILE A 125 -8.11 4.71 15.28
C ILE A 125 -8.80 5.80 14.46
N TYR A 126 -9.44 5.41 13.35
CA TYR A 126 -10.23 6.31 12.51
C TYR A 126 -11.69 5.86 12.56
N SER A 127 -12.41 6.23 13.62
CA SER A 127 -13.77 5.74 13.89
C SER A 127 -14.79 6.08 12.80
N GLY A 128 -14.68 7.24 12.15
CA GLY A 128 -15.57 7.60 11.05
C GLY A 128 -15.43 6.71 9.81
N ALA A 129 -14.19 6.29 9.52
CA ALA A 129 -13.87 5.41 8.39
C ALA A 129 -13.86 3.92 8.79
N LYS A 130 -14.03 3.61 10.08
CA LYS A 130 -13.93 2.27 10.67
C LYS A 130 -12.60 1.58 10.37
N PHE A 131 -11.48 2.28 10.59
CA PHE A 131 -10.14 1.71 10.47
C PHE A 131 -9.39 1.64 11.79
N LEU A 132 -8.75 0.49 12.01
CA LEU A 132 -7.68 0.29 12.98
C LEU A 132 -6.37 0.23 12.21
N CYS A 133 -5.43 1.13 12.55
CA CYS A 133 -4.24 1.38 11.75
C CYS A 133 -2.95 1.09 12.53
N PRO A 134 -2.47 -0.17 12.53
CA PRO A 134 -1.18 -0.52 13.14
C PRO A 134 -0.01 0.22 12.46
N CYS A 135 0.78 0.90 13.26
CA CYS A 135 1.90 1.71 12.81
C CYS A 135 3.22 0.95 12.95
N ALA A 136 3.83 0.60 11.81
CA ALA A 136 5.12 -0.06 11.69
C ALA A 136 6.19 0.90 11.14
N GLY A 137 6.53 1.91 11.95
CA GLY A 137 7.54 2.92 11.64
C GLY A 137 7.05 4.35 11.86
N THR A 138 7.92 5.32 11.59
CA THR A 138 7.57 6.74 11.66
C THR A 138 6.92 7.20 10.37
N ILE A 139 5.74 7.82 10.50
CA ILE A 139 4.97 8.37 9.39
C ILE A 139 4.93 9.88 9.52
N SER A 140 5.19 10.58 8.41
CA SER A 140 4.94 12.01 8.32
C SER A 140 3.50 12.23 7.87
N LEU A 141 2.68 12.81 8.75
CA LEU A 141 1.30 13.21 8.43
C LEU A 141 1.23 14.63 7.85
N MET A 142 2.35 15.35 7.84
CA MET A 142 2.44 16.72 7.36
C MET A 142 3.70 16.85 6.50
N PRO A 143 3.60 16.64 5.18
CA PRO A 143 4.74 16.83 4.29
C PRO A 143 5.15 18.30 4.30
N GLY A 144 6.46 18.54 4.44
CA GLY A 144 7.05 19.87 4.33
C GLY A 144 7.31 20.28 2.88
N THR A 145 7.64 21.55 2.67
CA THR A 145 8.10 22.04 1.37
C THR A 145 9.57 21.71 1.14
N GLY A 146 9.95 21.46 -0.12
CA GLY A 146 11.35 21.32 -0.51
C GLY A 146 12.11 22.65 -0.39
N SER A 147 13.45 22.60 -0.37
CA SER A 147 14.31 23.79 -0.29
C SER A 147 14.11 24.78 -1.44
N ASN A 148 13.72 24.28 -2.62
CA ASN A 148 13.33 25.08 -3.78
C ASN A 148 11.91 24.72 -4.25
N PRO A 149 10.86 25.23 -3.58
CA PRO A 149 9.49 24.78 -3.80
C PRO A 149 8.94 25.21 -5.17
N ALA A 150 8.06 24.38 -5.74
CA ALA A 150 7.53 24.57 -7.09
C ALA A 150 6.70 25.86 -7.27
N PHE A 151 6.00 26.30 -6.22
CA PHE A 151 5.16 27.52 -6.27
C PHE A 151 5.94 28.79 -6.65
N ARG A 152 7.28 28.81 -6.50
CA ARG A 152 8.13 29.93 -6.93
C ARG A 152 8.14 30.14 -8.45
N ARG A 153 7.73 29.13 -9.21
CA ARG A 153 7.68 29.12 -10.68
C ARG A 153 6.25 29.21 -11.21
N VAL A 154 5.25 29.27 -10.32
CA VAL A 154 3.85 29.35 -10.72
C VAL A 154 3.50 30.80 -11.02
N ASP A 155 2.97 31.04 -12.21
CA ASP A 155 2.52 32.38 -12.63
C ASP A 155 1.33 32.28 -13.58
N VAL A 156 0.59 33.38 -13.76
CA VAL A 156 -0.59 33.48 -14.61
C VAL A 156 -0.47 34.68 -15.54
N GLU A 157 -0.52 34.44 -16.84
CA GLU A 157 -0.55 35.49 -17.85
C GLU A 157 -1.91 36.24 -17.80
N PRO A 158 -1.95 37.55 -17.46
CA PRO A 158 -3.21 38.25 -17.19
C PRO A 158 -4.17 38.35 -18.38
N GLU A 159 -3.62 38.40 -19.58
CA GLU A 159 -4.38 38.61 -20.82
C GLU A 159 -5.04 37.31 -21.32
N THR A 160 -4.34 36.18 -21.20
CA THR A 160 -4.80 34.89 -21.71
C THR A 160 -5.36 33.98 -20.60
N GLY A 161 -5.07 34.30 -19.33
CA GLY A 161 -5.34 33.43 -18.19
C GLY A 161 -4.45 32.18 -18.15
N LYS A 162 -3.41 32.10 -18.99
CA LYS A 162 -2.55 30.91 -19.08
C LYS A 162 -1.68 30.77 -17.85
N VAL A 163 -1.76 29.62 -17.19
CA VAL A 163 -0.94 29.27 -16.02
C VAL A 163 0.35 28.59 -16.47
N THR A 164 1.48 28.94 -15.85
CA THR A 164 2.79 28.31 -16.06
C THR A 164 3.35 27.73 -14.76
N GLY A 165 4.22 26.73 -14.85
CA GLY A 165 4.95 26.16 -13.71
C GLY A 165 4.16 25.29 -12.74
N LEU A 166 2.91 24.92 -13.07
CA LEU A 166 2.05 24.07 -12.25
C LEU A 166 2.33 22.56 -12.44
N PHE A 167 2.71 22.17 -13.67
CA PHE A 167 3.08 20.81 -14.07
C PHE A 167 4.33 20.83 -14.95
#